data_AF-A0A966RDD9-F1
#
_entry.id   AF-A0A966RDD9-F1
#
_cell.length_a   1.000
_cell.length_b   1.000
_cell.length_c   1.000
_cell.angle_alpha   90.00
_cell.angle_beta   90.00
_cell.angle_gamma   90.00
#
_symmetry.space_group_name_H-M   'P 1'
#
loop_
_entity.id
_entity.type
_entity.pdbx_description
1 polymer ?
#
loop_
_entity_poly.entity_id
_entity_poly.type
_entity_poly.pdbx_seq_one_letter_code
_entity_poly.pdbx_strand_id
1 'polypeptide(L)'
;MPLSEFCNLRTGEYGMPHAVPLTRVRGAIIESRANQWRSRFMRMIVDMTAVASCSVEGCAFNQERKCHAKAITIGNTTNPACDTFHPSSRHINNIRRVAGVGACKTTDCVNNEDFECKDREIHVRISGGHNVCMSYQRRMTQ
;
A
#
# COMPACT_ATOMS: atom_id res chain seq x y z
N MET A 1 10.04 -1.74 -37.90
CA MET A 1 8.97 -1.67 -38.92
C MET A 1 7.69 -1.31 -38.18
N PRO A 2 6.98 -0.22 -38.54
CA PRO A 2 5.92 0.32 -37.68
C PRO A 2 4.62 -0.49 -37.79
N LEU A 3 3.89 -0.58 -36.68
CA LEU A 3 2.66 -1.36 -36.44
C LEU A 3 1.41 -0.84 -37.19
N SER A 4 1.57 0.03 -38.18
CA SER A 4 0.46 0.74 -38.82
C SER A 4 -0.27 -0.02 -39.92
N GLU A 5 0.28 -1.14 -40.41
CA GLU A 5 -0.24 -1.79 -41.63
C GLU A 5 -1.32 -2.86 -41.42
N PHE A 6 -1.61 -3.26 -40.17
CA PHE A 6 -2.51 -4.41 -39.93
C PHE A 6 -3.85 -4.08 -39.26
N CYS A 7 -4.13 -2.82 -38.95
CA CYS A 7 -5.43 -2.42 -38.38
C CYS A 7 -6.40 -1.98 -39.48
N ASN A 8 -7.42 -2.79 -39.78
CA ASN A 8 -8.53 -2.31 -40.61
C ASN A 8 -9.43 -1.38 -39.77
N LEU A 9 -9.23 -0.07 -39.94
CA LEU A 9 -9.88 0.99 -39.15
C LEU A 9 -11.40 1.10 -39.31
N ARG A 10 -12.04 0.34 -40.22
CA ARG A 10 -13.51 0.30 -40.32
C ARG A 10 -14.17 -0.81 -39.52
N THR A 11 -13.48 -1.93 -39.28
CA THR A 11 -14.07 -3.10 -38.60
C THR A 11 -13.36 -3.48 -37.31
N GLY A 12 -12.14 -2.98 -37.07
CA GLY A 12 -11.39 -3.25 -35.84
C GLY A 12 -10.79 -4.65 -35.73
N GLU A 13 -10.79 -5.43 -36.81
CA GLU A 13 -10.26 -6.79 -36.83
C GLU A 13 -8.83 -6.83 -37.38
N TYR A 14 -7.94 -7.54 -36.68
CA TYR A 14 -6.55 -7.81 -37.09
C TYR A 14 -6.44 -9.25 -37.61
N GLY A 15 -6.13 -9.43 -38.90
CA GLY A 15 -5.94 -10.75 -39.52
C GLY A 15 -4.57 -11.34 -39.18
N MET A 16 -4.54 -12.54 -38.59
CA MET A 16 -3.32 -13.30 -38.31
C MET A 16 -2.92 -14.16 -39.53
N PRO A 17 -1.63 -14.23 -39.93
CA PRO A 17 -1.20 -15.13 -41.00
C PRO A 17 -1.19 -16.61 -40.55
N HIS A 18 -1.39 -17.47 -41.55
CA HIS A 18 -1.73 -18.89 -41.45
C HIS A 18 -0.77 -19.77 -40.62
N ALA A 19 -1.36 -20.76 -39.95
CA ALA A 19 -0.71 -21.73 -39.07
C ALA A 19 0.24 -22.73 -39.80
N VAL A 20 1.36 -23.06 -39.17
CA VAL A 20 2.29 -24.14 -39.57
C VAL A 20 2.02 -25.38 -38.68
N PRO A 21 2.08 -26.63 -39.18
CA PRO A 21 1.69 -27.80 -38.40
C PRO A 21 2.76 -28.24 -37.38
N LEU A 22 2.30 -28.65 -36.20
CA LEU A 22 3.11 -29.11 -35.07
C LEU A 22 3.59 -30.56 -35.25
N THR A 23 4.91 -30.80 -35.26
CA THR A 23 5.50 -32.14 -35.12
C THR A 23 5.51 -32.58 -33.65
N ARG A 24 5.03 -33.79 -33.39
CA ARG A 24 4.82 -34.39 -32.06
C ARG A 24 6.13 -34.95 -31.48
N VAL A 25 6.64 -34.34 -30.40
CA VAL A 25 7.72 -34.92 -29.58
C VAL A 25 7.10 -35.71 -28.41
N ARG A 26 7.46 -36.99 -28.28
CA ARG A 26 7.08 -37.88 -27.17
C ARG A 26 7.90 -37.55 -25.92
N GLY A 27 7.25 -37.45 -24.77
CA GLY A 27 7.88 -37.64 -23.46
C GLY A 27 8.42 -36.39 -22.78
N ALA A 28 7.53 -35.49 -22.35
CA ALA A 28 7.72 -34.64 -21.17
C ALA A 28 6.32 -34.24 -20.70
N ILE A 29 6.05 -34.30 -19.40
CA ILE A 29 4.85 -33.69 -18.82
C ILE A 29 5.00 -32.18 -19.06
N ILE A 30 4.29 -31.67 -20.07
CA ILE A 30 4.22 -30.24 -20.37
C ILE A 30 3.30 -29.63 -19.32
N GLU A 31 3.84 -29.27 -18.17
CA GLU A 31 3.16 -28.35 -17.28
C GLU A 31 3.12 -26.99 -17.99
N SER A 32 1.89 -26.55 -18.22
CA SER A 32 1.49 -25.57 -19.22
C SER A 32 2.27 -24.25 -19.18
N ARG A 33 2.54 -23.70 -20.37
CA ARG A 33 2.91 -22.29 -20.61
C ARG A 33 1.77 -21.29 -20.25
N ALA A 34 0.92 -21.60 -19.26
CA ALA A 34 -0.19 -20.76 -18.79
C ALA A 34 0.25 -19.62 -17.85
N ASN A 35 1.55 -19.48 -17.58
CA ASN A 35 2.05 -18.59 -16.52
C ASN A 35 2.58 -17.24 -17.02
N GLN A 36 2.68 -17.02 -18.34
CA GLN A 36 3.14 -15.73 -18.90
C GLN A 36 2.05 -14.67 -19.08
N TRP A 37 0.78 -15.00 -18.78
CA TRP A 37 -0.35 -14.06 -18.76
C TRP A 37 -0.78 -13.64 -17.35
N ARG A 38 0.00 -13.94 -16.29
CA ARG A 38 -0.27 -13.51 -14.90
C ARG A 38 0.13 -12.06 -14.62
N SER A 39 -0.44 -11.16 -15.41
CA SER A 39 -0.90 -9.84 -14.95
C SER A 39 -0.04 -8.62 -15.22
N ARG A 40 -0.67 -7.70 -15.95
CA ARG A 40 -0.45 -6.25 -15.98
C ARG A 40 -0.89 -5.57 -14.66
N PHE A 41 -0.70 -6.21 -13.51
CA PHE A 41 -0.83 -5.59 -12.18
C PHE A 41 0.47 -5.85 -11.42
N MET A 42 1.53 -5.11 -11.76
CA MET A 42 2.49 -4.76 -10.71
C MET A 42 1.69 -4.00 -9.67
N ARG A 43 1.38 -4.67 -8.56
CA ARG A 43 1.00 -3.99 -7.33
C ARG A 43 2.24 -3.18 -6.99
N MET A 44 2.27 -1.88 -7.32
CA MET A 44 3.25 -0.97 -6.73
C MET A 44 2.99 -1.00 -5.24
N ILE A 45 3.81 -1.76 -4.52
CA ILE A 45 3.82 -1.75 -3.07
C ILE A 45 4.59 -0.48 -2.73
N VAL A 46 3.87 0.57 -2.31
CA VAL A 46 4.53 1.68 -1.63
C VAL A 46 5.00 1.11 -0.31
N ASP A 47 6.32 1.08 -0.10
CA ASP A 47 6.90 0.65 1.16
C ASP A 47 6.55 1.71 2.22
N MET A 48 5.75 1.33 3.22
CA MET A 48 5.27 2.22 4.27
C MET A 48 5.44 1.51 5.62
N THR A 49 5.92 2.23 6.63
CA THR A 49 5.93 1.75 8.02
C THR A 49 4.53 1.32 8.43
N ALA A 50 4.37 0.06 8.84
CA ALA A 50 3.06 -0.48 9.20
C ALA A 50 2.54 0.11 10.52
N VAL A 51 1.23 0.29 10.63
CA VAL A 51 0.56 0.56 11.91
C VAL A 51 0.17 -0.79 12.53
N ALA A 52 1.04 -1.33 13.38
CA ALA A 52 0.87 -2.65 13.98
C ALA A 52 -0.37 -2.72 14.89
N SER A 53 -0.67 -1.65 15.62
CA SER A 53 -1.90 -1.56 16.40
C SER A 53 -2.38 -0.13 16.62
N CYS A 54 -3.68 0.02 16.84
CA CYS A 54 -4.33 1.30 17.17
C CYS A 54 -5.33 1.10 18.32
N SER A 55 -5.08 1.70 19.48
CA SER A 55 -5.97 1.60 20.64
C SER A 55 -7.01 2.72 20.71
N VAL A 56 -7.13 3.54 19.67
CA VAL A 56 -8.05 4.68 19.63
C VAL A 56 -9.42 4.20 19.17
N GLU A 57 -10.27 3.80 20.12
CA GLU A 57 -11.54 3.13 19.84
C GLU A 57 -12.54 4.03 19.10
N GLY A 58 -12.52 5.35 19.30
CA GLY A 58 -13.39 6.29 18.58
C GLY A 58 -12.96 6.64 17.15
N CYS A 59 -11.94 5.98 16.59
CA CYS A 59 -11.44 6.28 15.24
C CYS A 59 -12.19 5.48 14.17
N ALA A 60 -12.74 6.16 13.17
CA ALA A 60 -13.48 5.54 12.06
C ALA A 60 -12.67 4.49 11.28
N PHE A 61 -11.35 4.64 11.22
CA PHE A 61 -10.45 3.72 10.51
C PHE A 61 -9.99 2.54 11.36
N ASN A 62 -10.25 2.55 12.67
CA ASN A 62 -9.81 1.52 13.58
C ASN A 62 -10.92 0.48 13.75
N GLN A 63 -10.61 -0.80 13.52
CA GLN A 63 -11.52 -1.90 13.83
C GLN A 63 -10.70 -3.02 14.46
N GLU A 64 -11.21 -3.61 15.56
CA GLU A 64 -10.50 -4.68 16.30
C GLU A 64 -9.05 -4.31 16.66
N ARG A 65 -8.83 -3.05 17.04
CA ARG A 65 -7.51 -2.48 17.39
C ARG A 65 -6.48 -2.49 16.26
N LYS A 66 -6.95 -2.62 15.02
CA LYS A 66 -6.15 -2.55 13.79
C LYS A 66 -6.59 -1.36 12.95
N CYS A 67 -5.63 -0.52 12.57
CA CYS A 67 -5.91 0.60 11.68
C CYS A 67 -6.00 0.10 10.24
N HIS A 68 -7.09 0.45 9.56
CA HIS A 68 -7.38 0.06 8.19
C HIS A 68 -7.46 1.27 7.23
N ALA A 69 -6.93 2.43 7.65
CA ALA A 69 -6.66 3.54 6.73
C ALA A 69 -5.74 3.08 5.58
N LYS A 70 -5.75 3.77 4.43
CA LYS A 70 -4.82 3.45 3.34
C LYS A 70 -3.40 3.91 3.67
N ALA A 71 -3.30 5.14 4.17
CA ALA A 71 -2.10 5.75 4.68
C ALA A 71 -2.53 6.69 5.83
N ILE A 72 -1.72 6.78 6.88
CA ILE A 72 -1.89 7.75 7.94
C ILE A 72 -0.78 8.79 7.93
N THR A 73 -1.05 9.96 8.49
CA THR A 73 -0.09 11.02 8.72
C THR A 73 0.15 11.14 10.21
N ILE A 74 1.43 11.20 10.61
CA ILE A 74 1.83 11.45 12.00
C ILE A 74 2.23 12.91 12.14
N GLY A 75 1.44 13.60 12.94
CA GLY A 75 1.84 14.74 13.72
C GLY A 75 1.90 16.05 12.98
N ASN A 76 2.39 17.09 13.65
CA ASN A 76 2.88 18.34 13.08
C ASN A 76 4.28 18.63 13.64
N THR A 77 4.83 19.84 13.47
CA THR A 77 6.21 20.21 13.82
C THR A 77 6.75 19.55 15.10
N THR A 78 5.97 19.52 16.19
CA THR A 78 6.38 18.90 17.48
C THR A 78 5.35 17.96 18.10
N ASN A 79 4.12 17.87 17.57
CA ASN A 79 3.10 16.98 18.11
C ASN A 79 3.10 15.64 17.34
N PRO A 80 3.36 14.48 17.97
CA PRO A 80 3.36 13.16 17.30
C PRO A 80 1.97 12.49 17.21
N ALA A 81 0.89 13.27 17.15
CA ALA A 81 -0.49 12.76 17.03
C ALA A 81 -0.75 12.07 15.68
N CYS A 82 -1.77 11.21 15.59
CA CYS A 82 -2.25 10.66 14.33
C CYS A 82 -3.25 11.65 13.71
N ASP A 83 -2.77 12.45 12.75
CA ASP A 83 -3.57 13.49 12.08
C ASP A 83 -4.66 12.91 11.17
N THR A 84 -4.57 11.63 10.83
CA THR A 84 -5.61 10.89 10.09
C THR A 84 -6.76 10.44 10.97
N PHE A 85 -6.67 10.62 12.29
CA PHE A 85 -7.77 10.32 13.19
C PHE A 85 -9.06 11.03 12.76
N HIS A 86 -10.12 10.25 12.65
CA HIS A 86 -11.46 10.76 12.37
C HIS A 86 -12.42 10.23 13.45
N PRO A 87 -12.96 11.09 14.33
CA PRO A 87 -13.88 10.66 15.36
C PRO A 87 -15.20 10.20 14.72
N SER A 88 -15.60 8.96 14.97
CA SER A 88 -16.86 8.44 14.47
C SER A 88 -17.35 7.27 15.31
N SER A 89 -18.68 7.11 15.39
CA SER A 89 -19.32 5.88 15.87
C SER A 89 -19.40 4.81 14.79
N ARG A 90 -19.15 5.16 13.51
CA ARG A 90 -19.14 4.23 12.38
C ARG A 90 -17.71 3.91 11.99
N HIS A 91 -17.43 2.62 11.89
CA HIS A 91 -16.15 2.11 11.44
C HIS A 91 -16.19 1.73 9.96
N ILE A 92 -15.03 1.74 9.32
CA ILE A 92 -14.90 1.21 7.96
C ILE A 92 -15.12 -0.30 7.96
N ASN A 93 -15.81 -0.82 6.95
CA ASN A 93 -16.13 -2.26 6.87
C ASN A 93 -15.08 -3.07 6.10
N ASN A 94 -14.12 -2.39 5.43
CA ASN A 94 -13.11 -3.04 4.62
C ASN A 94 -11.81 -3.26 5.42
N ILE A 95 -11.75 -4.40 6.10
CA ILE A 95 -10.64 -4.82 6.97
C ILE A 95 -9.51 -5.57 6.25
N ARG A 96 -9.49 -5.56 4.90
CA ARG A 96 -8.53 -6.35 4.11
C ARG A 96 -7.11 -5.80 4.05
N ARG A 97 -6.82 -4.68 4.72
CA ARG A 97 -5.53 -3.98 4.65
C ARG A 97 -5.07 -3.52 6.02
N VAL A 98 -3.77 -3.43 6.20
CA VAL A 98 -3.13 -2.78 7.33
C VAL A 98 -2.76 -1.36 6.89
N ALA A 99 -2.99 -0.38 7.75
CA ALA A 99 -2.57 0.99 7.47
C ALA A 99 -1.04 1.10 7.49
N GLY A 100 -0.49 1.94 6.61
CA GLY A 100 0.90 2.40 6.67
C GLY A 100 0.98 3.87 7.04
N VAL A 101 2.15 4.33 7.50
CA VAL A 101 2.47 5.74 7.64
C VAL A 101 2.86 6.29 6.28
N GLY A 102 2.05 7.21 5.75
CA GLY A 102 2.33 7.89 4.48
C GLY A 102 3.18 9.15 4.64
N ALA A 103 3.16 9.78 5.82
CA ALA A 103 4.07 10.88 6.15
C ALA A 103 4.24 11.03 7.66
N CYS A 104 5.46 11.33 8.10
CA CYS A 104 5.80 11.77 9.45
C CYS A 104 6.13 13.27 9.38
N LYS A 105 5.24 14.14 9.86
CA LYS A 105 5.43 15.60 9.83
C LYS A 105 6.10 16.14 11.10
N THR A 106 6.33 15.28 12.10
CA THR A 106 7.04 15.61 13.33
C THR A 106 8.54 15.65 13.08
N THR A 107 9.06 16.85 12.79
CA THR A 107 10.44 17.06 12.33
C THR A 107 11.48 16.79 13.40
N ASP A 108 11.09 16.84 14.67
CA ASP A 108 11.95 16.48 15.79
C ASP A 108 11.90 14.99 16.14
N CYS A 109 11.31 14.11 15.32
CA CYS A 109 11.32 12.67 15.54
C CYS A 109 12.62 12.02 15.02
N VAL A 110 13.25 11.13 15.80
CA VAL A 110 14.46 10.39 15.37
C VAL A 110 14.19 9.45 14.19
N ASN A 111 12.97 8.89 14.12
CA ASN A 111 12.54 7.97 13.08
C ASN A 111 12.03 8.67 11.81
N ASN A 112 12.11 10.00 11.77
CA ASN A 112 11.72 10.82 10.63
C ASN A 112 12.94 11.13 9.75
N GLU A 113 12.92 10.61 8.53
CA GLU A 113 13.85 10.92 7.46
C GLU A 113 13.06 11.48 6.29
N ASP A 114 13.29 12.76 5.96
CA ASP A 114 12.62 13.47 4.86
C ASP A 114 11.09 13.35 4.85
N PHE A 115 10.47 13.53 6.02
CA PHE A 115 9.02 13.39 6.23
C PHE A 115 8.48 11.97 6.03
N GLU A 116 9.36 10.97 5.95
CA GLU A 116 9.01 9.56 5.95
C GLU A 116 9.37 8.91 7.28
N CYS A 117 8.52 7.99 7.76
CA CYS A 117 8.87 7.17 8.91
C CYS A 117 9.75 6.01 8.44
N LYS A 118 10.88 5.79 9.11
CA LYS A 118 11.78 4.64 8.86
C LYS A 118 11.70 3.54 9.90
N ASP A 119 10.81 3.67 10.88
CA ASP A 119 10.58 2.61 11.85
C ASP A 119 9.95 1.39 11.13
N ARG A 120 10.14 0.19 11.69
CA ARG A 120 9.58 -1.05 11.12
C ARG A 120 8.07 -1.07 11.23
N GLU A 121 7.56 -0.66 12.37
CA GLU A 121 6.15 -0.54 12.67
C GLU A 121 5.92 0.48 13.78
N ILE A 122 4.70 1.01 13.86
CA ILE A 122 4.29 1.91 14.92
C ILE A 122 3.02 1.45 15.61
N HIS A 123 2.80 1.96 16.82
CA HIS A 123 1.56 1.81 17.56
C HIS A 123 0.93 3.17 17.83
N VAL A 124 -0.39 3.29 17.65
CA VAL A 124 -1.13 4.52 17.97
C VAL A 124 -1.97 4.30 19.22
N ARG A 125 -1.83 5.18 20.22
CA ARG A 125 -2.58 5.11 21.49
C ARG A 125 -3.06 6.47 21.94
N ILE A 126 -4.00 6.48 22.88
CA ILE A 126 -4.39 7.71 23.57
C ILE A 126 -3.37 7.98 24.69
N SER A 127 -2.73 9.15 24.66
CA SER A 127 -1.84 9.66 25.71
C SER A 127 -2.06 11.17 25.84
N GLY A 128 -2.28 11.65 27.07
CA GLY A 128 -2.54 13.07 27.32
C GLY A 128 -3.77 13.63 26.58
N GLY A 129 -4.76 12.80 26.25
CA GLY A 129 -5.93 13.20 25.47
C GLY A 129 -5.73 13.23 23.95
N HIS A 130 -4.52 12.91 23.46
CA HIS A 130 -4.17 12.89 22.04
C HIS A 130 -3.89 11.46 21.55
N ASN A 131 -4.11 11.21 20.26
CA ASN A 131 -3.89 9.93 19.59
C ASN A 131 -2.43 9.78 19.12
N VAL A 132 -1.51 9.64 20.06
CA VAL A 132 -0.06 9.69 19.87
C VAL A 132 0.51 8.43 19.20
N CYS A 133 1.47 8.63 18.30
CA CYS A 133 2.41 7.60 17.83
C CYS A 133 3.39 7.22 18.95
N MET A 134 3.34 5.98 19.42
CA MET A 134 4.16 5.50 20.53
C MET A 134 5.62 5.23 20.15
N SER A 135 5.91 5.11 18.85
CA SER A 135 7.28 5.03 18.31
C SER A 135 7.96 6.40 18.18
N TYR A 136 7.25 7.50 18.50
CA TYR A 136 7.87 8.81 18.52
C TYR A 136 8.97 8.86 19.59
N GLN A 137 10.15 9.31 19.17
CA GLN A 137 11.23 9.68 20.06
C GLN A 137 11.79 11.00 19.57
N ARG A 138 11.94 11.95 20.48
CA ARG A 138 12.46 13.27 20.17
C ARG A 138 13.97 13.20 19.89
N ARG A 139 14.41 13.77 18.78
CA ARG A 139 15.81 14.01 18.44
C ARG A 139 16.36 15.01 19.45
N MET A 140 17.26 14.55 20.29
CA MET A 140 18.02 15.44 21.16
C MET A 140 18.98 16.22 20.26
N THR A 141 18.67 17.48 19.99
CA THR A 141 19.64 18.41 19.41
C THR A 141 20.70 18.65 20.47
N GLN A 142 21.93 18.23 20.17
CA GLN A 142 23.11 18.53 20.96
C GLN A 142 23.58 19.96 20.69
#